data_AF-V9L4E3-F1
#
_entry.id   AF-V9L4E3-F1
#
_cell.length_a   1.000
_cell.length_b   1.000
_cell.length_c   1.000
_cell.angle_alpha   90.00
_cell.angle_beta   90.00
_cell.angle_gamma   90.00
#
_symmetry.space_group_name_H-M   'P 1'
#
loop_
_entity.id
_entity.type
_entity.pdbx_description
1 polymer ?
#
loop_
_entity_poly.entity_id
_entity_poly.type
_entity_poly.pdbx_seq_one_letter_code
_entity_poly.pdbx_strand_id
1 'polypeptide(L)'
;MIGVAFSLGFTIGPMMGAYFASNAGKDEAFFLQPAQLALMFAVSDLLFIFFFLPETLPKHKRVSSVLSRFQEAIDLLSPVALFQFSAVQRRQKDSRSLEGVKNLKVLGLVYFLYLFLFSGLEYTLGFLSHQRFHFNSMQQGKMFFFVGITMAMIQGGYARRIKPGDEIKVVKRAFFLLIPAFILIGWAKRVIVLYIGLFLYSFAAAVVVPCLSTLVSAFGGAA
;
A
#
# COMPACT_ATOMS: atom_id res chain seq x y z
N MET A 1 10.37 4.97 2.24
CA MET A 1 10.71 3.60 2.69
C MET A 1 9.50 2.79 3.18
N ILE A 2 8.36 3.43 3.48
CA ILE A 2 7.11 2.76 3.88
C ILE A 2 6.73 1.61 2.94
N GLY A 3 6.82 1.80 1.61
CA GLY A 3 6.51 0.75 0.63
C GLY A 3 7.33 -0.53 0.80
N VAL A 4 8.64 -0.42 1.05
CA VAL A 4 9.53 -1.60 1.22
C VAL A 4 9.13 -2.40 2.47
N ALA A 5 8.80 -1.71 3.56
CA ALA A 5 8.34 -2.35 4.78
C ALA A 5 7.02 -3.12 4.55
N PHE A 6 6.06 -2.53 3.84
CA PHE A 6 4.82 -3.21 3.45
C PHE A 6 5.08 -4.44 2.59
N SER A 7 5.90 -4.31 1.54
CA SER A 7 6.21 -5.43 0.64
C SER A 7 6.90 -6.58 1.37
N LEU A 8 7.89 -6.29 2.22
CA LEU A 8 8.59 -7.30 3.02
C LEU A 8 7.66 -7.94 4.05
N GLY A 9 6.85 -7.14 4.76
CA GLY A 9 5.87 -7.63 5.72
C GLY A 9 4.83 -8.56 5.08
N PHE A 10 4.30 -8.17 3.91
CA PHE A 10 3.34 -8.98 3.16
C PHE A 10 3.97 -10.24 2.53
N THR A 11 5.28 -10.24 2.29
CA THR A 11 5.99 -11.40 1.74
C THR A 11 6.36 -12.41 2.83
N ILE A 12 7.00 -11.92 3.90
CA ILE A 12 7.58 -12.74 4.96
C ILE A 12 6.50 -13.13 5.98
N GLY A 13 5.55 -12.23 6.27
CA GLY A 13 4.51 -12.44 7.26
C GLY A 13 3.66 -13.69 7.01
N PRO A 14 3.01 -13.84 5.84
CA PRO A 14 2.23 -15.05 5.51
C PRO A 14 3.08 -16.32 5.48
N MET A 15 4.34 -16.24 5.03
CA MET A 15 5.26 -17.38 5.02
C MET A 15 5.58 -17.86 6.44
N MET A 16 5.93 -16.93 7.33
CA MET A 16 6.14 -17.24 8.75
C MET A 16 4.86 -17.77 9.40
N GLY A 17 3.72 -17.10 9.20
CA GLY A 17 2.44 -17.52 9.75
C GLY A 17 2.04 -18.94 9.33
N ALA A 18 2.18 -19.27 8.04
CA ALA A 18 1.90 -20.61 7.51
C ALA A 18 2.86 -21.66 8.06
N TYR A 19 4.15 -21.34 8.19
CA TYR A 19 5.15 -22.24 8.75
C TYR A 19 4.81 -22.62 10.19
N PHE A 20 4.58 -21.63 11.07
CA PHE A 20 4.22 -21.86 12.47
C PHE A 20 2.84 -22.53 12.62
N ALA A 21 1.85 -22.15 11.80
CA ALA A 21 0.54 -22.83 11.81
C ALA A 21 0.65 -24.31 11.41
N SER A 22 1.53 -24.65 10.45
CA SER A 22 1.74 -26.04 10.02
C SER A 22 2.47 -26.90 11.05
N ASN A 23 3.30 -26.27 11.90
CA ASN A 23 4.07 -26.93 12.94
C ASN A 23 3.27 -27.12 14.25
N ALA A 24 2.14 -26.45 14.40
CA ALA A 24 1.30 -26.50 15.60
C ALA A 24 0.49 -27.81 15.76
N GLY A 25 0.63 -28.77 14.83
CA GLY A 25 -0.12 -30.04 14.87
C GLY A 25 -1.60 -29.87 14.50
N LYS A 26 -2.33 -30.99 14.28
CA LYS A 26 -3.77 -30.99 13.96
C LYS A 26 -4.67 -30.67 15.18
N ASP A 27 -4.14 -29.98 16.17
CA ASP A 27 -4.90 -29.61 17.36
C ASP A 27 -5.74 -28.36 17.08
N GLU A 28 -6.84 -28.19 17.83
CA GLU A 28 -7.78 -27.07 17.68
C GLU A 28 -7.13 -25.66 17.82
N ALA A 29 -5.87 -25.60 18.25
CA ALA A 29 -5.10 -24.39 18.52
C ALA A 29 -4.05 -24.04 17.43
N PHE A 30 -4.30 -24.34 16.16
CA PHE A 30 -3.36 -24.02 15.05
C PHE A 30 -2.95 -22.53 14.97
N PHE A 31 -3.77 -21.63 15.52
CA PHE A 31 -3.55 -20.18 15.54
C PHE A 31 -2.67 -19.71 16.71
N LEU A 32 -2.44 -20.55 17.73
CA LEU A 32 -1.76 -20.13 18.96
C LEU A 32 -0.30 -19.74 18.72
N GLN A 33 0.44 -20.57 17.98
CA GLN A 33 1.85 -20.28 17.66
C GLN A 33 2.00 -19.01 16.79
N PRO A 34 1.24 -18.83 15.68
CA PRO A 34 1.23 -17.56 14.95
C PRO A 34 0.83 -16.35 15.80
N ALA A 35 -0.14 -16.50 16.71
CA ALA A 35 -0.61 -15.40 17.56
C ALA A 35 0.45 -14.97 18.58
N GLN A 36 1.17 -15.92 19.18
CA GLN A 36 2.29 -15.63 20.09
C GLN A 36 3.43 -14.90 19.38
N LEU A 37 3.76 -15.32 18.15
CA LEU A 37 4.74 -14.63 17.31
C LEU A 37 4.30 -13.21 16.97
N ALA A 38 3.03 -13.02 16.59
CA ALA A 38 2.47 -11.70 16.32
C ALA A 38 2.53 -10.79 17.56
N LEU A 39 2.22 -11.33 18.75
CA LEU A 39 2.33 -10.61 20.01
C LEU A 39 3.78 -10.20 20.31
N MET A 40 4.75 -11.11 20.09
CA MET A 40 6.17 -10.80 20.26
C MET A 40 6.59 -9.64 19.35
N PHE A 41 6.20 -9.66 18.08
CA PHE A 41 6.50 -8.57 17.15
C PHE A 41 5.83 -7.25 17.55
N ALA A 42 4.56 -7.27 17.97
CA ALA A 42 3.85 -6.07 18.41
C ALA A 42 4.48 -5.45 19.66
N VAL A 43 4.86 -6.26 20.65
CA VAL A 43 5.54 -5.77 21.86
C VAL A 43 6.92 -5.23 21.51
N SER A 44 7.66 -5.90 20.63
CA SER A 44 8.97 -5.43 20.16
C SER A 44 8.88 -4.10 19.42
N ASP A 45 7.88 -3.93 18.56
CA ASP A 45 7.61 -2.68 17.84
C ASP A 45 7.23 -1.54 18.81
N LEU A 46 6.36 -1.83 19.80
CA LEU A 46 5.99 -0.85 20.82
C LEU A 46 7.20 -0.39 21.64
N LEU A 47 8.05 -1.32 22.07
CA LEU A 47 9.28 -0.99 22.79
C LEU A 47 10.23 -0.20 21.90
N PHE A 48 10.38 -0.58 20.64
CA PHE A 48 11.22 0.14 19.69
C PHE A 48 10.74 1.58 19.49
N ILE A 49 9.44 1.79 19.25
CA ILE A 49 8.85 3.12 19.12
C ILE A 49 9.05 3.93 20.40
N PHE A 50 8.81 3.33 21.58
CA PHE A 50 8.94 4.00 22.87
C PHE A 50 10.37 4.49 23.14
N PHE A 51 11.39 3.70 22.80
CA PHE A 51 12.78 4.06 23.06
C PHE A 51 13.45 4.88 21.94
N PHE A 52 13.05 4.70 20.67
CA PHE A 52 13.79 5.23 19.53
C PHE A 52 13.06 6.26 18.68
N LEU A 53 11.73 6.37 18.72
CA LEU A 53 11.00 7.33 17.88
C LEU A 53 10.97 8.72 18.56
N PRO A 54 11.71 9.72 18.03
CA PRO A 54 11.65 11.07 18.58
C PRO A 54 10.30 11.72 18.27
N GLU A 55 9.88 12.66 19.11
CA GLU A 55 8.73 13.50 18.85
C GLU A 55 8.97 14.34 17.58
N THR A 56 8.16 14.09 16.55
CA THR A 56 8.27 14.80 15.25
C THR A 56 7.34 16.01 15.15
N LEU A 57 6.39 16.19 16.09
CA LEU A 57 5.44 17.30 16.09
C LEU A 57 5.66 18.28 17.27
N PRO A 58 6.26 19.46 17.01
CA PRO A 58 6.48 20.49 18.01
C PRO A 58 5.18 20.97 18.67
N LYS A 59 5.23 21.27 19.98
CA LYS A 59 4.05 21.70 20.76
C LYS A 59 3.31 22.90 20.15
N HIS A 60 4.04 23.85 19.57
CA HIS A 60 3.45 25.04 18.94
C HIS A 60 2.73 24.77 17.61
N LYS A 61 2.98 23.62 16.97
CA LYS A 61 2.25 23.18 15.76
C LYS A 61 1.06 22.26 16.09
N ARG A 62 0.82 21.97 17.38
CA ARG A 62 -0.32 21.15 17.82
C ARG A 62 -1.60 21.97 17.78
N VAL A 63 -2.69 21.31 17.44
CA VAL A 63 -4.02 21.94 17.39
C VAL A 63 -4.49 22.22 18.82
N SER A 64 -5.00 23.43 19.07
CA SER A 64 -5.27 23.96 20.42
C SER A 64 -6.63 23.57 21.02
N SER A 65 -7.56 23.00 20.24
CA SER A 65 -8.94 22.78 20.69
C SER A 65 -9.47 21.37 20.37
N VAL A 66 -10.10 20.74 21.37
CA VAL A 66 -10.76 19.43 21.26
C VAL A 66 -12.17 19.56 20.66
N LEU A 67 -12.81 20.72 20.75
CA LEU A 67 -14.15 20.94 20.19
C LEU A 67 -14.12 21.09 18.67
N SER A 68 -13.13 21.79 18.11
CA SER A 68 -12.87 21.80 16.66
C SER A 68 -12.54 20.40 16.11
N ARG A 69 -12.02 19.51 16.98
CA ARG A 69 -11.70 18.11 16.66
C ARG A 69 -12.93 17.27 16.37
N PHE A 70 -14.08 17.54 16.99
CA PHE A 70 -15.30 16.77 16.72
C PHE A 70 -15.87 17.09 15.34
N GLN A 71 -15.92 18.37 14.97
CA GLN A 71 -16.37 18.76 13.63
C GLN A 71 -15.37 18.30 12.55
N GLU A 72 -14.06 18.41 12.80
CA GLU A 72 -13.03 17.83 11.93
C GLU A 72 -13.12 16.30 11.86
N ALA A 73 -13.43 15.62 12.95
CA ALA A 73 -13.60 14.16 12.96
C ALA A 73 -14.79 13.73 12.11
N ILE A 74 -15.91 14.46 12.15
CA ILE A 74 -17.06 14.20 11.28
C ILE A 74 -16.68 14.36 9.79
N ASP A 75 -15.89 15.39 9.47
CA ASP A 75 -15.36 15.59 8.11
C ASP A 75 -14.35 14.50 7.70
N LEU A 76 -13.59 13.93 8.64
CA LEU A 76 -12.67 12.82 8.39
C LEU A 76 -13.38 11.46 8.24
N LEU A 77 -14.60 11.33 8.75
CA LEU A 77 -15.43 10.13 8.63
C LEU A 77 -16.25 10.11 7.33
N SER A 78 -16.58 11.28 6.79
CA SER A 78 -17.37 11.44 5.57
C SER A 78 -16.55 11.08 4.32
N PRO A 79 -16.94 10.06 3.54
CA PRO A 79 -16.23 9.72 2.30
C PRO A 79 -16.18 10.89 1.31
N VAL A 80 -17.29 11.63 1.20
CA VAL A 80 -17.40 12.81 0.32
C VAL A 80 -16.43 13.91 0.77
N ALA A 81 -16.31 14.16 2.08
CA ALA A 81 -15.40 15.16 2.60
C ALA A 81 -13.92 14.77 2.46
N LEU A 82 -13.61 13.46 2.54
CA LEU A 82 -12.28 12.91 2.24
C LEU A 82 -11.90 13.14 0.78
N PHE A 83 -12.79 12.81 -0.17
CA PHE A 83 -12.53 13.06 -1.60
C PHE A 83 -12.46 14.54 -1.95
N GLN A 84 -13.18 15.39 -1.21
CA GLN A 84 -13.09 16.83 -1.37
C GLN A 84 -11.84 17.41 -0.70
N PHE A 85 -11.11 16.65 0.11
CA PHE A 85 -10.00 17.13 0.94
C PHE A 85 -10.39 18.37 1.75
N SER A 86 -11.62 18.39 2.28
CA SER A 86 -12.20 19.57 2.95
C SER A 86 -11.40 19.98 4.19
N ALA A 87 -10.83 19.02 4.92
CA ALA A 87 -9.94 19.28 6.06
C ALA A 87 -8.63 19.98 5.65
N VAL A 88 -8.09 19.70 4.45
CA VAL A 88 -6.87 20.35 3.93
C VAL A 88 -7.20 21.75 3.40
N GLN A 89 -8.32 21.91 2.69
CA GLN A 89 -8.79 23.21 2.20
C GLN A 89 -9.00 24.22 3.32
N ARG A 90 -9.57 23.79 4.45
CA ARG A 90 -9.86 24.68 5.58
C ARG A 90 -8.58 25.23 6.24
N ARG A 91 -7.44 24.58 6.02
CA ARG A 91 -6.11 24.95 6.55
C ARG A 91 -5.32 25.89 5.61
N GLN A 92 -5.59 25.86 4.31
CA GLN A 92 -4.94 26.70 3.29
C GLN A 92 -5.89 27.82 2.83
N LYS A 93 -5.77 29.01 3.43
CA LYS A 93 -6.68 30.16 3.19
C LYS A 93 -6.25 31.09 2.03
N ASP A 94 -5.16 30.78 1.31
CA ASP A 94 -4.59 31.64 0.26
C ASP A 94 -5.03 31.27 -1.17
N SER A 95 -5.34 32.29 -1.98
CA SER A 95 -5.90 32.19 -3.35
C SER A 95 -5.05 31.44 -4.39
N ARG A 96 -3.76 31.17 -4.14
CA ARG A 96 -2.92 30.26 -4.99
C ARG A 96 -3.33 28.79 -4.87
N SER A 97 -4.24 28.46 -3.93
CA SER A 97 -4.67 27.12 -3.54
C SER A 97 -5.72 26.48 -4.46
N LEU A 98 -6.49 27.24 -5.25
CA LEU A 98 -7.64 26.66 -5.99
C LEU A 98 -7.21 25.60 -7.03
N GLU A 99 -6.13 25.84 -7.75
CA GLU A 99 -5.58 24.89 -8.72
C GLU A 99 -4.89 23.70 -8.02
N GLY A 100 -4.17 23.95 -6.93
CA GLY A 100 -3.57 22.91 -6.09
C GLY A 100 -4.60 21.96 -5.47
N VAL A 101 -5.73 22.49 -4.99
CA VAL A 101 -6.85 21.71 -4.44
C VAL A 101 -7.52 20.87 -5.53
N LYS A 102 -7.72 21.41 -6.74
CA LYS A 102 -8.23 20.63 -7.87
C LYS A 102 -7.28 19.48 -8.21
N ASN A 103 -5.98 19.74 -8.28
CA ASN A 103 -4.97 18.72 -8.54
C ASN A 103 -4.94 17.66 -7.43
N LEU A 104 -5.07 18.05 -6.16
CA LEU A 104 -5.14 17.13 -5.03
C LEU A 104 -6.38 16.23 -5.10
N LYS A 105 -7.55 16.76 -5.44
CA LYS A 105 -8.79 15.98 -5.65
C LYS A 105 -8.62 14.96 -6.78
N VAL A 106 -8.05 15.37 -7.91
CA VAL A 106 -7.77 14.47 -9.03
C VAL A 106 -6.79 13.38 -8.60
N LEU A 107 -5.73 13.73 -7.88
CA LEU A 107 -4.73 12.78 -7.39
C LEU A 107 -5.33 11.78 -6.39
N GLY A 108 -6.19 12.24 -5.48
CA GLY A 108 -6.92 11.39 -4.55
C GLY A 108 -7.92 10.46 -5.25
N LEU A 109 -8.62 10.94 -6.28
CA LEU A 109 -9.50 10.10 -7.11
C LEU A 109 -8.70 9.03 -7.86
N VAL A 110 -7.56 9.40 -8.46
CA VAL A 110 -6.66 8.44 -9.12
C VAL A 110 -6.14 7.41 -8.13
N TYR A 111 -5.75 7.83 -6.92
CA TYR A 111 -5.29 6.92 -5.86
C TYR A 111 -6.39 5.95 -5.44
N PHE A 112 -7.61 6.44 -5.22
CA PHE A 112 -8.76 5.60 -4.89
C PHE A 112 -9.10 4.61 -5.99
N LEU A 113 -9.27 5.07 -7.24
CA LEU A 113 -9.61 4.20 -8.37
C LEU A 113 -8.52 3.15 -8.59
N TYR A 114 -7.26 3.54 -8.44
CA TYR A 114 -6.14 2.62 -8.49
C TYR A 114 -6.26 1.55 -7.40
N LEU A 115 -6.39 1.92 -6.12
CA LEU A 115 -6.50 0.96 -5.04
C LEU A 115 -7.75 0.09 -5.14
N PHE A 116 -8.87 0.65 -5.59
CA PHE A 116 -10.11 -0.08 -5.81
C PHE A 116 -9.93 -1.20 -6.85
N LEU A 117 -9.39 -0.87 -8.02
CA LEU A 117 -9.14 -1.86 -9.07
C LEU A 117 -8.02 -2.84 -8.69
N PHE A 118 -6.94 -2.34 -8.10
CA PHE A 118 -5.79 -3.11 -7.67
C PHE A 118 -6.18 -4.15 -6.61
N SER A 119 -6.89 -3.74 -5.56
CA SER A 119 -7.32 -4.64 -4.48
C SER A 119 -8.29 -5.71 -4.96
N GLY A 120 -9.23 -5.37 -5.85
CA GLY A 120 -10.15 -6.34 -6.44
C GLY A 120 -9.42 -7.41 -7.27
N LEU A 121 -8.43 -6.99 -8.07
CA LEU A 121 -7.64 -7.92 -8.89
C LEU A 121 -6.66 -8.75 -8.05
N GLU A 122 -6.04 -8.16 -7.03
CA GLU A 122 -5.14 -8.86 -6.11
C GLU A 122 -5.89 -9.94 -5.31
N TYR A 123 -7.08 -9.62 -4.80
CA TYR A 123 -7.93 -10.58 -4.09
C TYR A 123 -8.40 -11.72 -4.99
N THR A 124 -8.78 -11.43 -6.24
CA THR A 124 -9.26 -12.44 -7.20
C THR A 124 -8.15 -13.30 -7.80
N LEU A 125 -6.89 -12.86 -7.73
CA LEU A 125 -5.73 -13.58 -8.26
C LEU A 125 -5.56 -14.97 -7.64
N GLY A 126 -5.81 -15.12 -6.33
CA GLY A 126 -5.80 -16.41 -5.65
C GLY A 126 -6.79 -17.39 -6.28
N PHE A 127 -8.05 -16.94 -6.47
CA PHE A 127 -9.09 -17.74 -7.13
C PHE A 127 -8.74 -18.08 -8.57
N LEU A 128 -8.22 -17.12 -9.34
CA LEU A 128 -7.80 -17.35 -10.73
C LEU A 128 -6.71 -18.43 -10.80
N SER A 129 -5.71 -18.34 -9.92
CA SER A 129 -4.61 -19.31 -9.87
C SER A 129 -5.10 -20.71 -9.50
N HIS A 130 -6.07 -20.80 -8.58
CA HIS A 130 -6.68 -22.06 -8.19
C HIS A 130 -7.54 -22.66 -9.30
N GLN A 131 -8.47 -21.89 -9.86
CA GLN A 131 -9.42 -22.38 -10.86
C GLN A 131 -8.76 -22.74 -12.18
N ARG A 132 -7.74 -21.99 -12.61
CA ARG A 132 -7.13 -22.18 -13.93
C ARG A 132 -5.89 -23.06 -13.92
N PHE A 133 -5.08 -22.98 -12.87
CA PHE A 133 -3.80 -23.68 -12.79
C PHE A 133 -3.77 -24.76 -11.69
N HIS A 134 -4.89 -24.96 -10.99
CA HIS A 134 -5.01 -25.89 -9.87
C HIS A 134 -3.95 -25.66 -8.78
N PHE A 135 -3.59 -24.39 -8.56
CA PHE A 135 -2.61 -24.05 -7.53
C PHE A 135 -3.14 -24.41 -6.14
N ASN A 136 -2.34 -25.16 -5.39
CA ASN A 136 -2.56 -25.37 -3.96
C ASN A 136 -2.13 -24.12 -3.15
N SER A 137 -2.47 -24.07 -1.86
CA SER A 137 -2.17 -22.93 -0.99
C SER A 137 -0.66 -22.61 -0.93
N MET A 138 0.21 -23.63 -0.99
CA MET A 138 1.66 -23.44 -1.01
C MET A 138 2.15 -22.79 -2.32
N GLN A 139 1.59 -23.20 -3.46
CA GLN A 139 1.91 -22.59 -4.76
C GLN A 139 1.42 -21.15 -4.86
N GLN A 140 0.25 -20.85 -4.31
CA GLN A 140 -0.23 -19.47 -4.17
C GLN A 140 0.69 -18.65 -3.26
N GLY A 141 1.14 -19.22 -2.14
CA GLY A 141 2.15 -18.60 -1.28
C GLY A 141 3.45 -18.28 -2.04
N LYS A 142 3.97 -19.22 -2.84
CA LYS A 142 5.16 -18.99 -3.70
C LYS A 142 4.93 -17.91 -4.76
N MET A 143 3.72 -17.82 -5.31
CA MET A 143 3.33 -16.80 -6.27
C MET A 143 3.32 -15.40 -5.62
N PHE A 144 2.67 -15.23 -4.47
CA PHE A 144 2.67 -13.96 -3.74
C PHE A 144 4.06 -13.60 -3.21
N PHE A 145 4.86 -14.59 -2.83
CA PHE A 145 6.26 -14.39 -2.45
C PHE A 145 7.10 -13.82 -3.60
N PHE A 146 6.92 -14.35 -4.82
CA PHE A 146 7.55 -13.81 -6.03
C PHE A 146 7.14 -12.35 -6.28
N VAL A 147 5.85 -12.05 -6.20
CA VAL A 147 5.31 -10.69 -6.35
C VAL A 147 5.93 -9.74 -5.33
N GLY A 148 5.92 -10.11 -4.06
CA GLY A 148 6.39 -9.26 -2.97
C GLY A 148 7.90 -9.02 -2.96
N ILE A 149 8.73 -10.03 -3.26
CA ILE A 149 10.18 -9.83 -3.46
C ILE A 149 10.44 -8.91 -4.65
N THR A 150 9.74 -9.12 -5.77
CA THR A 150 9.88 -8.29 -6.97
C THR A 150 9.53 -6.84 -6.65
N MET A 151 8.42 -6.61 -5.93
CA MET A 151 8.03 -5.28 -5.47
C MET A 151 9.08 -4.66 -4.55
N ALA A 152 9.60 -5.40 -3.58
CA ALA A 152 10.63 -4.90 -2.66
C ALA A 152 11.92 -4.50 -3.39
N MET A 153 12.38 -5.31 -4.35
CA MET A 153 13.55 -4.98 -5.19
C MET A 153 13.31 -3.71 -6.02
N ILE A 154 12.14 -3.58 -6.64
CA ILE A 154 11.82 -2.43 -7.49
C ILE A 154 11.64 -1.17 -6.63
N GLN A 155 10.99 -1.28 -5.47
CA GLN A 155 10.83 -0.18 -4.52
C GLN A 155 12.17 0.28 -3.94
N GLY A 156 13.02 -0.66 -3.52
CA GLY A 156 14.33 -0.37 -2.95
C GLY A 156 15.35 0.15 -3.98
N GLY A 157 15.28 -0.36 -5.22
CA GLY A 157 16.20 -0.02 -6.30
C GLY A 157 15.72 1.11 -7.20
N TYR A 158 14.62 0.91 -7.92
CA TYR A 158 14.12 1.83 -8.95
C TYR A 158 13.30 2.98 -8.34
N ALA A 159 12.27 2.69 -7.54
CA ALA A 159 11.36 3.72 -7.03
C ALA A 159 12.08 4.74 -6.14
N ARG A 160 13.09 4.30 -5.38
CA ARG A 160 13.93 5.17 -4.56
C ARG A 160 14.79 6.16 -5.37
N ARG A 161 15.09 5.84 -6.63
CA ARG A 161 15.94 6.66 -7.52
C ARG A 161 15.15 7.62 -8.40
N ILE A 162 13.82 7.64 -8.27
CA ILE A 162 12.97 8.58 -9.01
C ILE A 162 13.28 10.00 -8.51
N LYS A 163 13.58 10.90 -9.45
CA LYS A 163 13.89 12.30 -9.15
C LYS A 163 12.60 13.04 -8.75
N PRO A 164 12.67 13.96 -7.78
CA PRO A 164 11.56 14.86 -7.48
C PRO A 164 11.10 15.62 -8.72
N GLY A 165 9.81 15.58 -9.03
CA GLY A 165 9.19 16.18 -10.21
C GLY A 165 8.88 15.21 -11.36
N ASP A 166 9.49 14.01 -11.37
CA ASP A 166 9.22 13.00 -12.39
C ASP A 166 8.12 11.99 -11.97
N GLU A 167 7.60 12.05 -10.74
CA GLU A 167 6.66 11.08 -10.18
C GLU A 167 5.41 10.91 -11.05
N ILE A 168 4.84 12.02 -11.55
CA ILE A 168 3.64 11.96 -12.42
C ILE A 168 3.96 11.20 -13.72
N LYS A 169 5.14 11.40 -14.30
CA LYS A 169 5.55 10.70 -15.53
C LYS A 169 5.70 9.21 -15.26
N VAL A 170 6.30 8.84 -14.13
CA VAL A 170 6.48 7.43 -13.78
C VAL A 170 5.15 6.76 -13.45
N VAL A 171 4.25 7.43 -12.71
CA VAL A 171 2.89 6.93 -12.44
C VAL A 171 2.12 6.70 -13.74
N LYS A 172 2.15 7.66 -14.67
CA LYS A 172 1.51 7.48 -15.99
C LYS A 172 2.06 6.26 -16.74
N ARG A 173 3.38 6.07 -16.76
CA ARG A 173 4.02 4.88 -17.37
C ARG A 173 3.60 3.59 -16.66
N ALA A 174 3.50 3.61 -15.33
CA ALA A 174 3.04 2.46 -14.56
C ALA A 174 1.58 2.08 -14.89
N PHE A 175 0.68 3.07 -15.07
CA PHE A 175 -0.68 2.80 -15.54
C PHE A 175 -0.72 2.18 -16.94
N PHE A 176 0.10 2.67 -17.88
CA PHE A 176 0.22 2.03 -19.19
C PHE A 176 0.77 0.61 -19.11
N LEU A 177 1.61 0.31 -18.11
CA LEU A 177 2.15 -1.03 -17.87
C LEU A 177 1.13 -1.99 -17.22
N LEU A 178 0.19 -1.47 -16.42
CA LEU A 178 -0.86 -2.27 -15.78
C LEU A 178 -1.82 -2.89 -16.80
N ILE A 179 -2.11 -2.19 -17.90
CA ILE A 179 -3.02 -2.66 -18.94
C ILE A 179 -2.55 -4.02 -19.52
N PRO A 180 -1.35 -4.15 -20.10
CA PRO A 180 -0.87 -5.43 -20.58
C PRO A 180 -0.64 -6.44 -19.44
N ALA A 181 -0.25 -6.00 -18.23
CA ALA A 181 -0.08 -6.90 -17.09
C ALA A 181 -1.39 -7.64 -16.77
N PHE A 182 -2.51 -6.93 -16.67
CA PHE A 182 -3.81 -7.52 -16.36
C PHE A 182 -4.37 -8.37 -17.51
N ILE A 183 -4.15 -7.96 -18.76
CA ILE A 183 -4.52 -8.78 -19.92
C ILE A 183 -3.77 -10.13 -19.88
N LEU A 184 -2.46 -10.09 -19.61
CA LEU A 184 -1.64 -11.30 -19.49
C LEU A 184 -2.09 -12.18 -18.33
N ILE A 185 -2.40 -11.61 -17.16
CA ILE A 185 -2.90 -12.38 -16.00
C ILE A 185 -4.26 -13.01 -16.32
N GLY A 186 -5.21 -12.25 -16.89
CA GLY A 186 -6.56 -12.73 -17.20
C GLY A 186 -6.61 -13.80 -18.30
N TRP A 187 -5.75 -13.70 -19.32
CA TRP A 187 -5.68 -14.67 -20.42
C TRP A 187 -4.55 -15.69 -20.31
N ALA A 188 -3.78 -15.69 -19.22
CA ALA A 188 -2.74 -16.69 -19.02
C ALA A 188 -3.33 -18.10 -19.11
N LYS A 189 -2.85 -18.92 -20.05
CA LYS A 189 -3.13 -20.38 -20.13
C LYS A 189 -1.93 -21.22 -19.68
N ARG A 190 -0.76 -20.59 -19.55
CA ARG A 190 0.48 -21.21 -19.11
C ARG A 190 1.01 -20.43 -17.90
N VAL A 191 1.62 -21.14 -16.97
CA VAL A 191 2.19 -20.55 -15.74
C VAL A 191 3.22 -19.47 -16.08
N ILE A 192 4.05 -19.67 -17.11
CA ILE A 192 5.05 -18.68 -17.55
C ILE A 192 4.37 -17.34 -17.92
N VAL A 193 3.25 -17.37 -18.65
CA VAL A 193 2.52 -16.16 -19.05
C VAL A 193 1.93 -15.45 -17.82
N LEU A 194 1.44 -16.21 -16.84
CA LEU A 194 1.00 -15.67 -15.56
C LEU A 194 2.14 -14.94 -14.86
N TYR A 195 3.31 -15.56 -14.71
CA TYR A 195 4.45 -14.94 -14.03
C TYR A 195 5.01 -13.71 -14.76
N ILE A 196 4.98 -13.67 -16.09
CA ILE A 196 5.32 -12.46 -16.87
C ILE A 196 4.33 -11.34 -16.55
N GLY A 197 3.02 -11.63 -16.53
CA GLY A 197 1.98 -10.69 -16.14
C GLY A 197 2.18 -10.18 -14.70
N LEU A 198 2.48 -11.10 -13.77
CA LEU A 198 2.76 -10.78 -12.37
C LEU A 198 4.02 -9.92 -12.19
N PHE A 199 5.06 -10.13 -13.00
CA PHE A 199 6.26 -9.31 -12.98
C PHE A 199 5.94 -7.86 -13.39
N LEU A 200 5.21 -7.67 -14.50
CA LEU A 200 4.77 -6.35 -14.97
C LEU A 200 3.85 -5.65 -13.94
N TYR A 201 2.92 -6.42 -13.39
CA TYR A 201 2.04 -5.99 -12.31
C TYR A 201 2.85 -5.53 -11.09
N SER A 202 3.83 -6.31 -10.66
CA SER A 202 4.68 -6.00 -9.51
C SER A 202 5.49 -4.72 -9.75
N PHE A 203 5.99 -4.51 -10.97
CA PHE A 203 6.69 -3.29 -11.33
C PHE A 203 5.80 -2.06 -11.23
N ALA A 204 4.60 -2.10 -11.79
CA ALA A 204 3.68 -0.98 -11.72
C ALA A 204 3.25 -0.70 -10.27
N ALA A 205 2.87 -1.74 -9.54
CA ALA A 205 2.40 -1.64 -8.17
C ALA A 205 3.47 -1.11 -7.20
N ALA A 206 4.72 -1.55 -7.40
CA ALA A 206 5.87 -1.08 -6.65
C ALA A 206 6.06 0.44 -6.71
N VAL A 207 5.61 1.09 -7.79
CA VAL A 207 5.90 2.50 -8.05
C VAL A 207 4.70 3.41 -7.81
N VAL A 208 3.48 2.97 -8.14
CA VAL A 208 2.28 3.82 -8.08
C VAL A 208 2.02 4.35 -6.67
N VAL A 209 1.94 3.49 -5.66
CA VAL A 209 1.61 3.91 -4.29
C VAL A 209 2.67 4.88 -3.73
N PRO A 210 3.98 4.57 -3.73
CA PRO A 210 4.98 5.50 -3.21
C PRO A 210 5.00 6.86 -3.93
N CYS A 211 4.87 6.87 -5.27
CA CYS A 211 4.87 8.11 -6.03
C CYS A 211 3.63 8.96 -5.75
N LEU A 212 2.44 8.36 -5.70
CA LEU A 212 1.20 9.06 -5.38
C LEU A 212 1.22 9.61 -3.95
N SER A 213 1.70 8.83 -2.97
CA SER A 213 1.84 9.30 -1.59
C SER A 213 2.82 10.46 -1.46
N THR A 214 3.95 10.44 -2.17
CA THR A 214 4.90 11.57 -2.22
C THR A 214 4.27 12.81 -2.82
N LEU A 215 3.55 12.68 -3.94
CA LEU A 215 2.85 13.79 -4.59
C LEU A 215 1.78 14.41 -3.68
N VAL A 216 0.96 13.59 -3.01
CA VAL A 216 -0.06 14.07 -2.06
C VAL A 216 0.60 14.77 -0.86
N SER A 217 1.69 14.22 -0.33
CA SER A 217 2.39 14.79 0.83
C SER A 217 2.98 16.17 0.54
N ALA A 218 3.38 16.43 -0.71
CA ALA A 218 3.88 17.75 -1.13
C ALA A 218 2.82 18.86 -1.03
N PHE A 219 1.53 18.55 -1.13
CA PHE A 219 0.46 19.54 -0.98
C PHE A 219 0.17 19.91 0.49
N GLY A 220 0.50 19.02 1.44
CA GLY A 220 0.25 19.21 2.87
C GLY A 220 1.48 19.64 3.68
N GLY A 221 2.67 19.66 3.06
CA GLY A 221 3.89 20.17 3.68
C GLY A 221 3.80 21.67 3.90
N ALA A 222 3.86 22.12 5.16
CA ALA A 222 4.06 23.52 5.46
C ALA A 222 5.40 23.97 4.85
N ALA A 223 5.32 24.84 3.85
CA ALA A 223 6.38 25.83 3.65
C ALA A 223 6.43 26.76 4.87
#